data_AF-A0A3M8CYM3-F1
#
_entry.id   AF-A0A3M8CYM3-F1
#
_cell.length_a   1.000
_cell.length_b   1.000
_cell.length_c   1.000
_cell.angle_alpha   90.00
_cell.angle_beta   90.00
_cell.angle_gamma   90.00
#
_symmetry.space_group_name_H-M   'P 1'
#
loop_
_entity.id
_entity.type
_entity.pdbx_description
1 polymer ?
#
loop_
_entity_poly.entity_id
_entity_poly.type
_entity_poly.pdbx_seq_one_letter_code
_entity_poly.pdbx_strand_id
1 'polypeptide(L)' 'MPSQINTDSLKKAEVSTELAKTMINQAIQQSAANPQLAEEALKQASQEIAQAQTMVSQVQSTIQTQQQQQQQQQSK' A
#
# COMPACT_ATOMS: atom_id res chain seq x y z
N MET A 1 19.72 -10.59 15.66
CA MET A 1 18.56 -11.26 15.02
C MET A 1 18.39 -10.67 13.63
N PRO A 2 18.09 -11.45 12.59
CA PRO A 2 17.86 -10.87 11.26
C PRO A 2 16.66 -9.93 11.30
N SER A 3 16.86 -8.73 10.82
CA SER A 3 15.87 -7.69 10.58
C SER A 3 14.81 -8.22 9.61
N GLN A 4 13.73 -8.80 10.12
CA GLN A 4 12.66 -9.33 9.28
C GLN A 4 11.74 -8.19 8.84
N ILE A 5 11.69 -8.01 7.52
CA ILE A 5 10.67 -7.20 6.86
C ILE A 5 9.31 -7.81 7.20
N ASN A 6 8.35 -6.98 7.61
CA ASN A 6 6.98 -7.42 7.84
C ASN A 6 6.29 -7.69 6.48
N THR A 7 6.45 -8.92 6.00
CA THR A 7 5.89 -9.38 4.73
C THR A 7 4.37 -9.44 4.74
N ASP A 8 3.73 -9.61 5.90
CA ASP A 8 2.27 -9.60 6.01
C ASP A 8 1.70 -8.22 5.68
N SER A 9 2.33 -7.15 6.16
CA SER A 9 1.96 -5.77 5.79
C SER A 9 2.17 -5.51 4.29
N LEU A 10 3.23 -6.05 3.69
CA LEU A 10 3.43 -5.97 2.24
C LEU A 10 2.37 -6.75 1.47
N LYS A 11 1.99 -7.94 1.93
CA LYS A 11 0.94 -8.75 1.30
C LYS A 11 -0.42 -8.05 1.35
N LYS A 12 -0.74 -7.41 2.47
CA LYS A 12 -1.96 -6.60 2.59
C LYS A 12 -1.93 -5.38 1.66
N ALA A 13 -0.78 -4.70 1.56
CA ALA A 13 -0.60 -3.59 0.62
C ALA A 13 -0.77 -4.02 -0.85
N GLU A 14 -0.25 -5.19 -1.21
CA GLU A 14 -0.45 -5.78 -2.54
C GLU A 14 -1.94 -5.99 -2.82
N VAL A 15 -2.69 -6.60 -1.89
CA VAL A 15 -4.13 -6.84 -2.05
C VAL A 15 -4.91 -5.53 -2.22
N SER A 16 -4.69 -4.54 -1.36
CA SER A 16 -5.33 -3.22 -1.50
C SER A 16 -4.99 -2.55 -2.83
N THR A 17 -3.74 -2.69 -3.31
CA THR A 17 -3.34 -2.11 -4.60
C THR A 17 -4.04 -2.81 -5.78
N GLU A 18 -4.19 -4.13 -5.75
CA GLU A 18 -4.91 -4.86 -6.81
C GLU A 18 -6.42 -4.56 -6.80
N LEU A 19 -7.01 -4.39 -5.61
CA LEU A 19 -8.40 -3.92 -5.47
C LEU A 19 -8.58 -2.52 -6.05
N ALA A 20 -7.70 -1.57 -5.69
CA ALA A 20 -7.74 -0.22 -6.23
C ALA A 20 -7.64 -0.20 -7.76
N LYS A 21 -6.72 -1.00 -8.32
CA LYS A 21 -6.56 -1.16 -9.76
C LYS A 21 -7.82 -1.71 -10.43
N THR A 22 -8.48 -2.69 -9.80
CA THR A 22 -9.76 -3.24 -10.29
C THR A 22 -10.84 -2.17 -10.31
N MET A 23 -10.97 -1.39 -9.24
CA MET A 23 -11.94 -0.29 -9.14
C MET A 23 -11.66 0.82 -10.17
N ILE A 24 -10.39 1.19 -10.40
CA ILE A 24 -10.02 2.15 -11.43
C ILE A 24 -10.40 1.64 -12.81
N ASN A 25 -10.15 0.36 -13.12
CA ASN A 25 -10.58 -0.23 -14.38
C ASN A 25 -12.11 -0.20 -14.54
N GLN A 26 -12.84 -0.51 -13.47
CA GLN A 26 -14.30 -0.42 -13.49
C GLN A 26 -14.77 1.02 -13.73
N ALA A 27 -14.14 2.01 -13.09
CA ALA A 27 -14.45 3.41 -13.32
C ALA A 27 -14.17 3.83 -14.78
N ILE A 28 -13.06 3.38 -15.37
CA ILE A 28 -12.74 3.63 -16.79
C ILE A 28 -13.84 3.05 -17.68
N GLN A 29 -14.22 1.79 -17.47
CA GLN A 29 -15.23 1.11 -18.28
C GLN A 29 -16.62 1.75 -18.13
N GLN A 30 -16.98 2.20 -16.93
CA GLN A 30 -18.29 2.78 -16.67
C GLN A 30 -18.35 4.29 -16.88
N SER A 31 -17.22 4.99 -17.01
CA SER A 31 -17.18 6.47 -17.11
C SER A 31 -18.08 7.04 -18.22
N ALA A 32 -18.19 6.35 -19.35
CA ALA A 32 -19.06 6.77 -20.46
C ALA A 32 -20.53 6.38 -20.29
N ALA A 33 -20.82 5.33 -19.52
CA ALA A 33 -22.16 4.76 -19.38
C ALA A 33 -22.87 5.16 -18.09
N ASN A 34 -22.12 5.29 -16.99
CA ASN A 34 -22.60 5.69 -15.68
C ASN A 34 -21.51 6.46 -14.90
N PRO A 35 -21.45 7.79 -15.06
CA PRO A 35 -20.44 8.64 -14.40
C PRO A 35 -20.50 8.58 -12.87
N GLN A 36 -21.68 8.41 -12.28
CA GLN A 36 -21.85 8.37 -10.82
C GLN A 36 -21.24 7.09 -10.23
N LEU A 37 -21.43 5.95 -10.88
CA LEU A 37 -20.80 4.69 -10.50
C LEU A 37 -19.28 4.74 -10.69
N ALA A 38 -18.80 5.43 -11.73
CA ALA A 38 -17.38 5.65 -11.93
C ALA A 38 -16.77 6.51 -10.81
N GLU A 39 -17.45 7.58 -10.38
CA GLU A 39 -17.02 8.42 -9.27
C GLU A 39 -16.94 7.65 -7.94
N GLU A 40 -17.94 6.81 -7.66
CA GLU A 40 -17.94 5.96 -6.47
C GLU A 40 -16.79 4.94 -6.48
N ALA A 41 -16.55 4.29 -7.63
CA ALA A 41 -15.43 3.37 -7.79
C ALA A 41 -14.07 4.08 -7.60
N LEU A 42 -13.91 5.31 -8.12
CA LEU A 42 -12.70 6.10 -7.90
C LEU A 42 -12.52 6.49 -6.43
N LYS A 43 -13.59 6.82 -5.73
CA LYS A 43 -13.55 7.10 -4.29
C LYS A 43 -13.09 5.89 -3.49
N GLN A 44 -13.62 4.70 -3.79
CA GLN A 44 -13.20 3.46 -3.14
C GLN A 44 -11.73 3.13 -3.47
N ALA A 45 -11.33 3.28 -4.74
CA ALA A 45 -9.94 3.08 -5.15
C ALA A 45 -8.97 4.00 -4.39
N SER A 46 -9.37 5.25 -4.16
CA SER A 46 -8.58 6.22 -3.37
C SER A 46 -8.34 5.73 -1.94
N GLN A 47 -9.34 5.11 -1.31
CA GLN A 47 -9.23 4.60 0.05
C GLN A 47 -8.25 3.43 0.13
N GLU A 48 -8.37 2.49 -0.81
CA GLU A 48 -7.47 1.33 -0.90
C GLU A 48 -6.02 1.76 -1.18
N ILE A 49 -5.81 2.76 -2.04
CA ILE A 49 -4.47 3.34 -2.28
C ILE A 49 -3.90 3.96 -1.00
N ALA A 50 -4.69 4.74 -0.27
CA ALA A 50 -4.23 5.36 0.98
C ALA A 50 -3.85 4.30 2.03
N GLN A 51 -4.62 3.20 2.09
CA GLN A 51 -4.32 2.07 2.97
C GLN A 51 -3.00 1.39 2.56
N ALA A 52 -2.82 1.11 1.27
CA ALA A 52 -1.59 0.54 0.73
C ALA A 52 -0.37 1.44 1.02
N GLN A 53 -0.49 2.75 0.79
CA GLN A 53 0.57 3.73 1.09
C GLN A 53 0.94 3.74 2.57
N THR A 54 -0.04 3.65 3.47
CA THR A 54 0.18 3.59 4.91
C THR A 54 0.99 2.35 5.29
N MET A 55 0.59 1.18 4.78
CA MET A 55 1.27 -0.09 5.08
C MET A 55 2.70 -0.11 4.51
N VAL A 56 2.90 0.38 3.28
CA VAL A 56 4.24 0.49 2.67
C VAL A 56 5.13 1.43 3.50
N SER A 57 4.60 2.58 3.91
CA SER A 57 5.33 3.55 4.74
C SER A 57 5.77 2.94 6.07
N GLN A 58 4.88 2.19 6.74
CA GLN A 58 5.20 1.51 8.00
C GLN A 58 6.33 0.48 7.84
N VAL A 59 6.29 -0.32 6.76
CA VAL A 59 7.35 -1.29 6.47
C VAL A 59 8.67 -0.57 6.18
N GLN A 60 8.63 0.50 5.39
CA GLN A 60 9.80 1.30 5.05
C GLN A 60 10.44 1.93 6.29
N SER A 61 9.65 2.54 7.18
CA SER A 61 10.13 3.09 8.45
C SER A 61 10.75 2.01 9.33
N THR A 62 10.13 0.83 9.40
CA THR A 62 10.66 -0.31 10.16
C THR A 62 12.04 -0.72 9.65
N ILE A 63 12.24 -0.80 8.33
CA ILE A 63 13.54 -1.11 7.71
C ILE A 63 14.59 -0.06 8.07
N GLN A 64 14.25 1.24 7.97
CA GLN A 64 15.17 2.33 8.31
C GLN A 64 15.63 2.28 9.77
N THR A 65 14.69 2.09 10.71
CA THR A 65 15.01 1.96 12.13
C THR A 65 15.88 0.73 12.41
N GLN A 66 15.60 -0.40 11.76
CA GLN A 66 16.40 -1.62 11.91
C GLN A 66 17.83 -1.45 11.37
N GLN A 67 18.03 -0.73 10.26
CA GLN A 67 19.36 -0.44 9.72
C GLN A 67 20.19 0.43 10.66
N GLN A 68 19.57 1.45 11.27
CA GLN A 68 20.25 2.32 12.25
C GLN A 68 20.70 1.54 13.50
N GLN A 69 19.88 0.60 13.98
CA GLN A 69 20.22 -0.24 15.14
C GLN A 69 21.37 -1.22 14.83
N GLN A 70 21.44 -1.76 13.61
CA GLN A 70 22.55 -2.63 13.20
C GLN A 70 23.90 -1.89 13.13
N GLN A 71 23.93 -0.66 12.62
CA GLN A 71 25.18 0.12 12.58
C GLN A 71 25.72 0.46 13.98
N GLN A 72 24.85 0.76 14.95
CA GLN A 72 25.30 1.06 16.32
C GLN A 72 25.86 -0.16 17.08
N GLN A 73 25.47 -1.39 16.69
CA GLN A 73 26.00 -2.61 17.32
C GLN A 73 27.37 -3.05 16.77
N GLN A 74 27.76 -2.62 15.57
CA GLN A 74 29.08 -2.93 14.99
C GLN A 74 30.19 -1.96 15.43
N SER A 75 29.84 -0.82 16.04
CA SER A 75 30.81 0.19 16.51
C SER A 75 31.11 0.12 18.02
N LYS A 76 30.76 -0.99 18.69
CA LYS A 76 31.14 -1.31 20.07
C LYS A 76 31.98 -2.57 20.09
#